data_AF-A0A1B0GGX8-F1
#
_entry.id   AF-A0A1B0GGX8-F1
#
_cell.length_a   1.000
_cell.length_b   1.000
_cell.length_c   1.000
_cell.angle_alpha   90.00
_cell.angle_beta   90.00
_cell.angle_gamma   90.00
#
_symmetry.space_group_name_H-M   'P 1'
#
loop_
_entity.id
_entity.type
_entity.pdbx_description
1 polymer ?
#
loop_
_entity_poly.entity_id
_entity_poly.type
_entity_poly.pdbx_seq_one_letter_code
_entity_poly.pdbx_strand_id
1 'polypeptide(L)'
;METPGTTYDSGGLCRQSAAEQEYGRGDMTGAAVVVAACRAVASMRLPVNIRCLIPLCEHIMGSSAMKPGDVVKTMNGKCIEVANTDYEGPLVIVDALLYAKNYFPRYVIDVGTISREIKHTFGSE
;
A
#
# COMPACT_ATOMS: atom_id res chain seq x y z
N MET A 1 -2.37 -8.59 -0.32
CA MET A 1 -2.24 -7.43 -1.22
C MET A 1 -1.26 -6.53 -0.49
N GLU A 2 -0.01 -6.54 -0.90
CA GLU A 2 1.03 -5.74 -0.23
C GLU A 2 0.91 -4.29 -0.64
N THR A 3 1.56 -3.44 0.16
CA THR A 3 1.26 -2.03 0.22
C THR A 3 1.66 -1.34 -1.09
N PRO A 4 0.94 -0.29 -1.51
CA PRO A 4 1.37 0.49 -2.66
C PRO A 4 2.53 1.43 -2.33
N GLY A 5 2.67 1.87 -1.07
CA GLY A 5 3.43 3.08 -0.76
C GLY A 5 4.14 3.08 0.59
N THR A 6 4.34 1.90 1.21
CA THR A 6 5.19 1.83 2.41
C THR A 6 6.65 1.97 1.98
N THR A 7 7.32 3.06 2.39
CA THR A 7 8.71 3.34 1.96
C THR A 7 9.73 2.40 2.59
N TYR A 8 9.40 1.87 3.76
CA TYR A 8 10.12 0.79 4.41
C TYR A 8 9.18 0.02 5.32
N ASP A 9 9.12 -1.29 5.13
CA ASP A 9 8.35 -2.20 5.98
C ASP A 9 9.29 -3.10 6.81
N SER A 10 8.97 -3.22 8.10
CA SER A 10 9.63 -4.10 9.06
C SER A 10 8.70 -5.16 9.67
N GLY A 11 7.41 -5.11 9.34
CA GLY A 11 6.30 -5.86 9.93
C GLY A 11 5.73 -5.28 11.23
N GLY A 12 6.30 -4.18 11.73
CA GLY A 12 5.89 -3.60 13.01
C GLY A 12 6.08 -4.59 14.15
N LEU A 13 5.10 -4.71 15.06
CA LEU A 13 5.21 -5.65 16.19
C LEU A 13 5.17 -7.12 15.79
N CYS A 14 4.46 -7.46 14.71
CA CYS A 14 4.53 -8.75 14.04
C CYS A 14 5.76 -8.81 13.10
N ARG A 15 6.94 -8.74 13.72
CA ARG A 15 8.20 -8.50 13.02
C ARG A 15 8.51 -9.54 11.94
N GLN A 16 8.91 -9.05 10.78
CA GLN A 16 9.49 -9.84 9.70
C GLN A 16 10.86 -10.44 10.10
N SER A 17 11.25 -11.53 9.45
CA SER A 17 12.59 -12.11 9.55
C SER A 17 13.66 -11.15 9.00
N ALA A 18 14.90 -11.32 9.45
CA ALA A 18 16.00 -10.46 8.99
C ALA A 18 16.21 -10.51 7.46
N ALA A 19 15.94 -11.65 6.83
CA ALA A 19 16.05 -11.82 5.38
C ALA A 19 14.96 -11.05 4.62
N GLU A 20 13.75 -10.94 5.18
CA GLU A 20 12.67 -10.15 4.59
C GLU A 20 12.95 -8.64 4.71
N GLN A 21 13.46 -8.21 5.87
CA GLN A 21 13.76 -6.80 6.13
C GLN A 21 14.81 -6.21 5.18
N GLU A 22 15.71 -7.02 4.61
CA GLU A 22 16.66 -6.57 3.57
C GLU A 22 15.94 -5.98 2.35
N TYR A 23 14.77 -6.52 2.03
CA TYR A 23 13.94 -6.11 0.90
C TYR A 23 12.82 -5.13 1.28
N GLY A 24 12.65 -4.78 2.56
CA GLY A 24 11.56 -3.94 3.06
C GLY A 24 11.47 -2.54 2.42
N ARG A 25 12.57 -2.02 1.84
CA ARG A 25 12.57 -0.78 1.05
C ARG A 25 11.82 -0.88 -0.28
N GLY A 26 11.54 -2.10 -0.74
CA GLY A 26 10.86 -2.38 -2.01
C GLY A 26 9.35 -2.26 -1.93
N ASP A 27 8.79 -2.05 -0.74
CA ASP A 27 7.34 -2.09 -0.53
C ASP A 27 6.60 -0.83 -1.06
N MET A 28 7.35 0.14 -1.59
CA MET A 28 6.83 1.31 -2.32
C MET A 28 6.84 1.14 -3.84
N THR A 29 7.18 -0.05 -4.35
CA THR A 29 7.28 -0.29 -5.80
C THR A 29 5.96 -0.09 -6.53
N GLY A 30 4.82 -0.42 -5.92
CA GLY A 30 3.50 -0.11 -6.49
C GLY A 30 3.31 1.39 -6.79
N ALA A 31 3.67 2.25 -5.85
CA ALA A 31 3.64 3.71 -5.99
C ALA A 31 4.64 4.18 -7.05
N ALA A 32 5.85 3.62 -7.07
CA ALA A 32 6.85 3.95 -8.08
C ALA A 32 6.34 3.66 -9.50
N VAL A 33 5.68 2.51 -9.70
CA VAL A 33 5.05 2.14 -10.99
C VAL A 33 3.94 3.11 -11.37
N VAL A 34 3.06 3.47 -10.42
CA VAL A 34 1.98 4.43 -10.67
C VAL A 34 2.53 5.80 -11.07
N VAL A 35 3.54 6.32 -10.36
CA VAL A 35 4.20 7.60 -10.71
C VAL A 35 4.84 7.53 -12.10
N ALA A 36 5.54 6.45 -12.41
CA ALA A 36 6.16 6.25 -13.71
C ALA A 36 5.12 6.20 -14.84
N ALA A 37 4.00 5.50 -14.63
CA ALA A 37 2.89 5.46 -15.58
C ALA A 37 2.26 6.84 -15.78
N CYS A 38 1.97 7.58 -14.70
CA CYS A 38 1.41 8.93 -14.78
C CYS A 38 2.37 9.88 -15.54
N ARG A 39 3.68 9.76 -15.32
CA ARG A 39 4.71 10.51 -16.06
C ARG A 39 4.76 10.13 -17.54
N ALA A 40 4.65 8.84 -17.89
CA ALA A 40 4.63 8.37 -19.27
C ALA A 40 3.39 8.91 -20.02
N VAL A 41 2.22 8.86 -19.39
CA VAL A 41 0.97 9.41 -19.93
C VAL A 41 1.09 10.91 -20.19
N ALA A 42 1.62 11.67 -19.22
CA ALA A 42 1.85 13.10 -19.38
C ALA A 42 2.84 13.42 -20.52
N SER A 43 3.90 12.62 -20.65
CA SER A 43 4.92 12.78 -21.70
C SER A 43 4.36 12.52 -23.09
N MET A 44 3.44 11.55 -23.22
CA MET A 44 2.72 11.24 -24.47
C MET A 44 1.58 12.22 -24.77
N ARG A 45 1.23 13.13 -23.84
CA ARG A 45 0.11 14.08 -23.95
C ARG A 45 -1.21 13.39 -24.30
N LEU A 46 -1.47 12.23 -23.71
CA LEU A 46 -2.73 11.53 -23.97
C LEU A 46 -3.92 12.37 -23.49
N PRO A 47 -5.03 12.42 -24.24
CA PRO A 47 -6.21 13.22 -23.92
C PRO A 47 -7.08 12.51 -22.87
N VAL A 48 -6.50 12.18 -21.72
CA VAL A 48 -7.17 11.48 -20.61
C VAL A 48 -6.95 12.21 -19.30
N ASN A 49 -7.97 12.23 -18.45
CA ASN A 49 -7.88 12.77 -17.10
C ASN A 49 -7.50 11.64 -16.14
N ILE A 50 -6.33 11.74 -15.53
CA ILE A 50 -5.85 10.77 -14.53
C ILE A 50 -5.59 11.51 -13.23
N ARG A 51 -5.99 10.89 -12.12
CA ARG A 51 -5.59 11.29 -10.76
C ARG A 51 -4.89 10.11 -10.12
N CYS A 52 -3.69 10.36 -9.60
CA CYS A 52 -2.86 9.34 -8.95
C CYS A 52 -2.88 9.65 -7.44
N LEU A 53 -3.37 8.73 -6.62
CA LEU A 53 -3.41 8.85 -5.16
C LEU A 53 -2.40 7.87 -4.57
N ILE A 54 -1.47 8.38 -3.77
CA ILE A 54 -0.34 7.60 -3.28
C ILE A 54 -0.22 7.86 -1.78
N PRO A 55 -0.81 7.01 -0.92
CA PRO A 55 -0.54 7.07 0.51
C PRO A 55 0.91 6.60 0.75
N LEU A 56 1.70 7.41 1.47
CA LEU A 56 3.10 7.12 1.78
C LEU A 56 3.30 7.12 3.30
N CYS A 57 3.94 6.07 3.81
CA CYS A 57 4.30 5.93 5.22
C CYS A 57 5.48 4.97 5.41
N GLU A 58 6.05 4.93 6.61
CA GLU A 58 6.96 3.87 7.05
C GLU A 58 6.22 2.94 8.02
N HIS A 59 6.43 1.63 7.89
CA HIS A 59 5.88 0.63 8.81
C HIS A 59 6.99 0.06 9.70
N ILE A 60 7.27 0.79 10.79
CA ILE A 60 8.38 0.50 11.70
C ILE A 60 7.93 0.13 13.11
N MET A 61 8.75 -0.66 13.81
CA MET A 61 8.62 -0.86 15.26
C MET A 61 8.95 0.43 16.02
N GLY A 62 8.15 0.74 17.03
CA GLY A 62 8.36 1.88 17.91
C GLY A 62 7.40 1.87 19.09
N SER A 63 7.57 2.82 20.01
CA SER A 63 6.71 2.96 21.19
C SER A 63 5.24 3.23 20.85
N SER A 64 4.98 3.75 19.66
CA SER A 64 3.65 4.08 19.15
C SER A 64 3.23 3.19 17.98
N ALA A 65 3.89 2.04 17.82
CA ALA A 65 3.52 1.08 16.78
C ALA A 65 2.11 0.53 17.00
N MET A 66 1.46 0.22 15.88
CA MET A 66 0.22 -0.53 15.85
C MET A 66 0.41 -1.89 16.53
N LYS A 67 -0.56 -2.32 17.33
CA LYS A 67 -0.55 -3.60 18.05
C LYS A 67 -1.55 -4.58 17.45
N PRO A 68 -1.25 -5.88 17.46
CA PRO A 68 -2.26 -6.90 17.22
C PRO A 68 -3.43 -6.74 18.20
N GLY A 69 -4.65 -6.76 17.68
CA GLY A 69 -5.90 -6.48 18.40
C GLY A 69 -6.29 -5.01 18.48
N ASP A 70 -5.46 -4.07 17.99
CA ASP A 70 -5.89 -2.67 17.85
C ASP A 70 -7.07 -2.58 16.87
N VAL A 71 -8.01 -1.68 17.16
CA VAL A 71 -9.16 -1.40 16.30
C VAL A 71 -9.00 0.00 15.69
N VAL A 72 -8.78 0.05 14.38
CA VAL A 72 -8.56 1.28 13.63
C VAL A 72 -9.86 1.70 12.95
N LYS A 73 -10.19 2.99 13.04
CA LYS A 73 -11.37 3.56 12.39
C LYS A 73 -10.98 4.20 11.06
N THR A 74 -11.63 3.76 9.99
CA THR A 74 -11.44 4.26 8.62
C THR A 74 -12.23 5.56 8.36
N MET A 75 -11.93 6.25 7.27
CA MET A 75 -12.60 7.50 6.87
C MET A 75 -14.13 7.40 6.72
N ASN A 76 -14.67 6.22 6.39
CA ASN A 76 -16.11 6.01 6.26
C ASN A 76 -16.79 5.61 7.58
N GLY A 77 -16.05 5.64 8.70
CA GLY A 77 -16.54 5.33 10.04
C GLY A 77 -16.56 3.84 10.39
N LYS A 78 -16.23 2.94 9.45
CA LYS A 78 -16.08 1.51 9.75
C LYS A 78 -14.79 1.25 10.53
N CYS A 79 -14.83 0.24 11.39
CA CYS A 79 -13.69 -0.20 12.18
C CYS A 79 -13.07 -1.46 11.57
N ILE A 80 -11.74 -1.56 11.63
CA ILE A 80 -10.96 -2.71 11.23
C ILE A 80 -10.15 -3.17 12.43
N GLU A 81 -10.28 -4.44 12.81
CA GLU A 81 -9.40 -5.08 13.78
C GLU A 81 -8.10 -5.50 13.11
N VAL A 82 -6.97 -5.14 13.72
CA VAL A 82 -5.64 -5.46 13.22
C VAL A 82 -5.21 -6.79 13.84
N ALA A 83 -5.47 -7.91 13.14
CA ALA A 83 -5.06 -9.22 13.63
C ALA A 83 -3.53 -9.44 13.53
N ASN A 84 -2.89 -8.90 12.49
CA ASN A 84 -1.46 -8.97 12.24
C ASN A 84 -0.98 -7.61 11.70
N THR A 85 0.06 -7.05 12.30
CA THR A 85 0.56 -5.72 11.92
C THR A 85 1.36 -5.74 10.62
N ASP A 86 1.91 -6.89 10.23
CA ASP A 86 2.62 -7.13 8.97
C ASP A 86 1.69 -7.15 7.74
N TYR A 87 0.38 -7.05 7.96
CA TYR A 87 -0.63 -6.89 6.92
C TYR A 87 -1.25 -5.50 6.99
N GLU A 88 -0.42 -4.47 6.96
CA GLU A 88 -0.82 -3.06 7.01
C GLU A 88 -1.34 -2.52 5.68
N GLY A 89 -0.96 -3.11 4.54
CA GLY A 89 -1.35 -2.66 3.19
C GLY A 89 -2.83 -2.30 3.02
N PRO A 90 -3.78 -3.18 3.38
CA PRO A 90 -5.20 -2.87 3.36
C PRO A 90 -5.59 -1.64 4.19
N LEU A 91 -4.91 -1.38 5.32
CA LEU A 91 -5.14 -0.21 6.17
C LEU A 91 -4.62 1.07 5.52
N VAL A 92 -3.46 0.99 4.86
CA VAL A 92 -2.86 2.13 4.14
C VAL A 92 -3.73 2.55 2.95
N ILE A 93 -4.29 1.57 2.24
CA ILE A 93 -5.02 1.82 0.99
C ILE A 93 -6.50 2.17 1.18
N VAL A 94 -7.16 1.66 2.23
CA VAL A 94 -8.62 1.81 2.39
C VAL A 94 -9.04 3.28 2.37
N ASP A 95 -8.30 4.14 3.06
CA ASP A 95 -8.59 5.57 3.13
C ASP A 95 -8.28 6.28 1.81
N ALA A 96 -7.24 5.85 1.08
CA ALA A 96 -6.97 6.37 -0.27
C ALA A 96 -8.10 6.02 -1.25
N LEU A 97 -8.62 4.79 -1.21
CA LEU A 97 -9.76 4.37 -2.04
C LEU A 97 -11.06 5.08 -1.65
N LEU A 98 -11.27 5.32 -0.36
CA LEU A 98 -12.41 6.09 0.11
C LEU A 98 -12.31 7.55 -0.35
N TYR A 99 -11.13 8.15 -0.26
CA TYR A 99 -10.88 9.51 -0.74
C TYR A 99 -11.03 9.62 -2.25
N ALA A 100 -10.65 8.59 -3.02
CA ALA A 100 -10.80 8.55 -4.47
C ALA A 100 -12.24 8.77 -4.95
N LYS A 101 -13.24 8.33 -4.16
CA LYS A 101 -14.67 8.50 -4.48
C LYS A 101 -15.08 9.96 -4.63
N ASN A 102 -14.43 10.88 -3.94
CA ASN A 102 -14.72 12.32 -4.00
C ASN A 102 -14.46 12.92 -5.39
N TYR A 103 -13.75 12.20 -6.26
CA TYR A 103 -13.44 12.65 -7.62
C TYR A 103 -14.34 12.05 -8.70
N PHE A 104 -15.36 11.27 -8.31
CA PHE A 104 -16.29 10.60 -9.23
C PHE A 104 -15.58 9.90 -10.42
N PRO A 105 -14.58 9.03 -10.15
CA PRO A 105 -13.80 8.41 -11.21
C PRO A 105 -14.65 7.42 -12.01
N ARG A 106 -14.39 7.32 -13.32
CA ARG A 106 -15.00 6.29 -14.17
C ARG A 106 -14.43 4.89 -13.88
N TYR A 107 -13.15 4.82 -13.56
CA TYR A 107 -12.42 3.60 -13.21
C TYR A 107 -11.47 3.89 -12.06
N VAL A 108 -11.32 2.91 -11.17
CA VAL A 108 -10.33 2.92 -10.09
C VAL A 108 -9.42 1.72 -10.33
N ILE A 109 -8.11 1.98 -10.39
CA ILE A 109 -7.08 0.96 -10.55
C ILE A 109 -6.16 1.11 -9.35
N ASP A 110 -5.91 0.02 -8.65
CA ASP A 110 -4.94 -0.07 -7.58
C ASP A 110 -3.77 -0.96 -8.01
N VAL A 111 -2.58 -0.62 -7.53
CA VAL A 111 -1.32 -1.31 -7.80
C VAL A 111 -0.56 -1.43 -6.49
N GLY A 112 -0.50 -2.65 -5.96
CA GLY A 112 0.28 -2.98 -4.76
C GLY A 112 1.54 -3.79 -5.10
N THR A 113 2.45 -3.88 -4.13
CA THR A 113 3.61 -4.78 -4.20
C THR A 113 3.17 -6.25 -4.18
N ILE A 114 4.01 -7.15 -4.70
CA ILE A 114 3.69 -8.58 -4.83
C ILE A 114 3.90 -9.30 -3.50
N SER A 115 2.81 -9.82 -2.91
CA SER A 115 2.94 -10.57 -1.66
C SER A 115 3.68 -11.88 -1.81
N ARG A 116 4.27 -12.37 -0.71
CA ARG A 116 4.90 -13.69 -0.67
C ARG A 116 3.96 -14.77 -1.22
N GLU A 117 2.69 -14.75 -0.85
CA GLU A 117 1.70 -15.74 -1.31
C GLU A 117 1.49 -15.64 -2.82
N ILE A 118 1.44 -14.42 -3.37
CA ILE A 118 1.32 -14.20 -4.82
C ILE A 118 2.58 -14.70 -5.52
N LYS A 119 3.77 -14.39 -5.01
CA LYS A 119 5.06 -14.86 -5.54
C LYS A 119 5.18 -16.38 -5.48
N HIS A 120 4.70 -17.01 -4.41
CA HIS A 120 4.68 -18.46 -4.28
C HIS A 120 3.67 -19.12 -5.23
N THR A 121 2.53 -18.48 -5.48
CA THR A 121 1.45 -19.03 -6.31
C THR A 121 1.71 -18.86 -7.80
N PHE A 122 2.21 -17.70 -8.21
CA PHE A 122 2.35 -17.32 -9.63
C PHE A 122 3.80 -17.22 -10.10
N GLY A 123 4.78 -17.35 -9.20
CA GLY A 123 6.19 -17.15 -9.51
C GLY A 123 6.58 -15.67 -9.48
N SER A 124 7.80 -15.40 -9.96
CA SER A 124 8.41 -14.07 -9.95
C SER A 124 8.88 -13.61 -11.33
N GLU A 125 8.37 -14.26 -12.39
CA GLU A 125 8.64 -13.93 -13.79
C GLU A 125 7.52 -13.10 -14.40
#